data_AF-A0AAN8H964-F1
#
_entry.id   AF-A0AAN8H964-F1
#
_cell.length_a   1.000
_cell.length_b   1.000
_cell.length_c   1.000
_cell.angle_alpha   90.00
_cell.angle_beta   90.00
_cell.angle_gamma   90.00
#
_symmetry.space_group_name_H-M   'P 1'
#
loop_
_entity.id
_entity.type
_entity.pdbx_description
1 polymer ?
#
loop_
_entity_poly.entity_id
_entity_poly.type
_entity_poly.pdbx_seq_one_letter_code
_entity_poly.pdbx_strand_id
1 'polypeptide(L)'
;MWSATTPPTVSRIFHRLRNFHGEDSYPQRCGGVRVANVRDVTTGYDSSRADRTCVLPVTRSGHMITFTLQNGVVATLRTSGTEPKIKYYTEYCAAPGTSEAAALQKELDRITAALLDDFLEPEKNNLIRRCV
;
A
#
# COMPACT_ATOMS: atom_id res chain seq x y z
N MET A 1 10.24 7.69 -2.43
CA MET A 1 9.79 7.98 -1.04
C MET A 1 8.93 9.24 -1.06
N TRP A 2 7.94 9.38 -0.16
CA TRP A 2 7.14 10.61 -0.03
C TRP A 2 7.31 11.22 1.36
N SER A 3 7.57 12.52 1.42
CA SER A 3 7.54 13.27 2.68
C SER A 3 6.16 13.90 2.83
N ALA A 4 5.49 13.61 3.94
CA ALA A 4 4.32 14.35 4.38
C ALA A 4 4.77 15.61 5.12
N THR A 5 4.01 16.69 4.97
CA THR A 5 4.32 17.99 5.60
C THR A 5 4.06 17.98 7.11
N THR A 6 3.18 17.10 7.62
CA THR A 6 2.90 16.98 9.06
C THR A 6 2.42 15.56 9.45
N PRO A 7 2.66 15.08 10.69
CA PRO A 7 2.15 13.80 11.19
C PRO A 7 0.63 13.57 11.02
N PRO A 8 -0.25 14.58 11.22
CA PRO A 8 -1.70 14.43 11.01
C PRO A 8 -2.08 14.04 9.58
N THR A 9 -1.34 14.49 8.57
CA THR A 9 -1.61 14.13 7.16
C THR A 9 -1.41 12.63 6.93
N VAL A 10 -0.35 12.05 7.49
CA VAL A 10 -0.07 10.62 7.38
C VAL A 10 -1.19 9.81 8.03
N SER A 11 -1.55 10.15 9.28
CA SER A 11 -2.64 9.46 9.98
C SER A 11 -3.96 9.55 9.22
N ARG A 12 -4.27 10.71 8.63
CA ARG A 12 -5.47 10.90 7.80
C ARG A 12 -5.47 10.01 6.55
N ILE A 13 -4.34 9.93 5.84
CA ILE A 13 -4.21 9.04 4.66
C ILE A 13 -4.47 7.58 5.05
N PHE A 14 -3.80 7.10 6.09
CA PHE A 14 -3.95 5.70 6.52
C PHE A 14 -5.30 5.42 7.15
N HIS A 15 -5.93 6.39 7.81
CA HIS A 15 -7.31 6.28 8.28
C HIS A 15 -8.28 6.15 7.10
N ARG A 16 -8.11 6.95 6.04
CA ARG A 16 -8.88 6.82 4.79
C ARG A 16 -8.69 5.45 4.14
N LEU A 17 -7.47 4.93 4.10
CA LEU A 17 -7.20 3.60 3.52
C LEU A 17 -7.87 2.46 4.28
N ARG A 18 -8.14 2.63 5.58
CA ARG A 18 -8.91 1.67 6.38
C ARG A 18 -10.42 1.87 6.29
N ASN A 19 -10.86 2.98 5.70
CA ASN A 19 -12.27 3.37 5.62
C ASN A 19 -12.63 3.82 4.20
N PHE A 20 -12.10 3.13 3.19
CA PHE A 20 -12.03 3.58 1.80
C PHE A 20 -13.40 3.66 1.10
N HIS A 21 -14.31 2.76 1.46
CA HIS A 21 -15.69 2.69 0.97
C HIS A 21 -16.71 2.60 2.12
N GLY A 22 -16.37 3.10 3.32
CA GLY A 22 -17.15 2.93 4.54
C GLY A 22 -16.30 2.37 5.68
N GLU A 23 -16.92 2.08 6.82
CA GLU A 23 -16.23 1.58 8.01
C GLU A 23 -15.50 0.25 7.74
N ASP A 24 -14.25 0.15 8.22
CA ASP A 24 -13.39 -1.04 8.13
C ASP A 24 -13.28 -1.64 6.72
N SER A 25 -13.27 -0.76 5.71
CA SER A 25 -13.17 -1.14 4.30
C SER A 25 -11.84 -0.67 3.70
N TYR A 26 -11.12 -1.60 3.08
CA TYR A 26 -9.88 -1.30 2.37
C TYR A 26 -10.14 -1.13 0.87
N PRO A 27 -9.24 -0.48 0.12
CA PRO A 27 -9.30 -0.44 -1.34
C PRO A 27 -9.47 -1.85 -1.93
N GLN A 28 -10.42 -2.00 -2.85
CA GLN A 28 -10.68 -3.27 -3.54
C GLN A 28 -9.96 -3.38 -4.87
N ARG A 29 -9.43 -2.27 -5.39
CA ARG A 29 -8.70 -2.19 -6.65
C ARG A 29 -7.55 -1.20 -6.58
N CYS A 30 -6.51 -1.46 -7.36
CA CYS A 30 -5.38 -0.56 -7.59
C CYS A 30 -5.01 -0.62 -9.07
N GLY A 31 -5.01 0.51 -9.78
CA GLY A 31 -4.71 0.54 -11.21
C GLY A 31 -5.61 -0.42 -12.02
N GLY A 32 -6.89 -0.53 -11.67
CA GLY A 32 -7.84 -1.44 -12.31
C GLY A 32 -7.71 -2.93 -11.92
N VAL A 33 -6.64 -3.34 -11.25
CA VAL A 33 -6.42 -4.72 -10.78
C VAL A 33 -7.09 -4.92 -9.42
N ARG A 34 -7.76 -6.05 -9.22
CA ARG A 34 -8.40 -6.37 -7.93
C ARG A 34 -7.37 -6.68 -6.85
N VAL A 35 -7.61 -6.14 -5.66
CA VAL A 35 -6.91 -6.52 -4.43
C VAL A 35 -7.43 -7.88 -4.00
N ALA A 36 -6.54 -8.87 -3.97
CA ALA A 36 -6.83 -10.23 -3.50
C ALA A 36 -6.79 -10.30 -1.98
N ASN A 37 -5.75 -9.71 -1.36
CA ASN A 37 -5.58 -9.72 0.09
C ASN A 37 -5.08 -8.39 0.61
N VAL A 38 -5.44 -8.07 1.85
CA VAL A 38 -4.93 -6.94 2.62
C VAL A 38 -4.38 -7.44 3.94
N ARG A 39 -3.18 -7.02 4.28
CA ARG A 39 -2.58 -7.17 5.60
C ARG A 39 -2.30 -5.80 6.18
N ASP A 40 -2.79 -5.54 7.37
CA ASP A 40 -2.53 -4.33 8.13
C ASP A 40 -1.91 -4.68 9.49
N VAL A 41 -0.60 -4.51 9.58
CA VAL A 41 0.17 -4.82 10.80
C VAL A 41 -0.12 -3.81 11.91
N THR A 42 -0.67 -2.64 11.60
CA THR A 42 -1.05 -1.64 12.60
C THR A 42 -2.28 -2.06 13.40
N THR A 43 -3.24 -2.69 12.73
CA THR A 43 -4.49 -3.14 13.34
C THR A 43 -4.45 -4.62 13.74
N GLY A 44 -3.51 -5.38 13.16
CA GLY A 44 -3.45 -6.83 13.32
C GLY A 44 -4.41 -7.57 12.38
N TYR A 45 -4.84 -6.93 11.29
CA TYR A 45 -5.76 -7.51 10.31
C TYR A 45 -4.99 -8.23 9.18
N ASP A 46 -5.47 -9.40 8.75
CA ASP A 46 -4.97 -10.09 7.56
C ASP A 46 -6.09 -10.87 6.86
N SER A 47 -6.58 -10.35 5.73
CA SER A 47 -7.70 -10.96 5.01
C SER A 47 -7.39 -12.31 4.38
N SER A 48 -6.11 -12.68 4.25
CA SER A 48 -5.71 -13.97 3.67
C SER A 48 -5.89 -15.14 4.64
N ARG A 49 -6.20 -14.84 5.90
CA ARG A 49 -6.30 -15.81 6.99
C ARG A 49 -7.74 -16.04 7.40
N ALA A 50 -8.06 -17.28 7.78
CA ALA A 50 -9.41 -17.67 8.16
C ALA A 50 -9.94 -16.90 9.39
N ASP A 51 -9.06 -16.63 10.35
CA ASP A 51 -9.34 -15.84 11.57
C ASP A 51 -9.19 -14.32 11.36
N ARG A 52 -8.85 -13.89 10.13
CA ARG A 52 -8.56 -12.50 9.74
C ARG A 52 -7.50 -11.80 10.59
N THR A 53 -6.63 -12.56 11.25
CA THR A 53 -5.68 -12.05 12.23
C THR A 53 -4.25 -12.13 11.71
N CYS A 54 -3.53 -11.01 11.73
CA CYS A 54 -2.15 -10.94 11.30
C CYS A 54 -1.22 -11.68 12.27
N VAL A 55 -0.35 -12.52 11.73
CA VAL A 55 0.67 -13.26 12.51
C VAL A 55 1.87 -12.42 12.89
N LEU A 56 2.07 -11.27 12.23
CA LEU A 56 3.18 -10.38 12.52
C LEU A 56 2.86 -9.55 13.78
N PRO A 57 3.89 -9.19 14.59
CA PRO A 57 3.68 -8.36 15.77
C PRO A 57 3.00 -7.03 15.42
N VAL A 58 1.91 -6.72 16.11
CA VAL A 58 1.13 -5.50 15.87
C VAL A 58 1.95 -4.26 16.26
N THR A 59 2.15 -3.34 15.32
CA THR A 59 2.88 -2.09 15.55
C THR A 59 1.95 -0.88 15.49
N ARG A 60 1.37 -0.50 16.63
CA ARG A 60 0.40 0.61 16.72
C ARG A 60 1.02 2.00 16.58
N SER A 61 2.32 2.13 16.84
CA SER A 61 3.05 3.40 16.79
C SER A 61 3.40 3.89 15.36
N GLY A 62 3.06 3.11 14.33
CA GLY A 62 3.25 3.48 12.94
C GLY A 62 2.19 2.87 12.03
N HIS A 63 2.30 3.12 10.73
CA HIS A 63 1.42 2.50 9.75
C HIS A 63 2.16 1.56 8.82
N MET A 64 1.59 0.38 8.59
CA MET A 64 2.06 -0.58 7.58
C MET A 64 0.88 -1.37 7.02
N ILE A 65 0.57 -1.15 5.74
CA ILE A 65 -0.47 -1.89 5.01
C ILE A 65 0.14 -2.49 3.76
N THR A 66 -0.10 -3.78 3.55
CA THR A 66 0.31 -4.54 2.36
C THR A 66 -0.93 -5.00 1.60
N PHE A 67 -0.94 -4.72 0.30
CA PHE A 67 -1.95 -5.14 -0.66
C PHE A 67 -1.35 -6.20 -1.58
N THR A 68 -1.96 -7.36 -1.65
CA THR A 68 -1.65 -8.38 -2.66
C THR A 68 -2.68 -8.29 -3.76
N LEU A 69 -2.25 -8.02 -4.99
CA LEU A 69 -3.12 -7.90 -6.16
C LEU A 69 -3.24 -9.23 -6.88
N GLN A 70 -4.38 -9.44 -7.56
CA GLN A 70 -4.64 -10.69 -8.28
C GLN A 70 -3.68 -10.98 -9.44
N ASN A 71 -3.03 -9.95 -9.99
CA ASN A 71 -2.04 -10.12 -11.06
C ASN A 71 -0.66 -10.53 -10.52
N GLY A 72 -0.47 -10.68 -9.21
CA GLY A 72 0.81 -11.07 -8.61
C GLY A 72 1.68 -9.91 -8.12
N VAL A 73 1.21 -8.65 -8.26
CA VAL A 73 1.87 -7.50 -7.65
C VAL A 73 1.56 -7.43 -6.15
N VAL A 74 2.58 -7.21 -5.34
CA VAL A 74 2.45 -6.92 -3.90
C VAL A 74 2.94 -5.52 -3.65
N ALA A 75 2.13 -4.70 -2.99
CA ALA A 75 2.41 -3.30 -2.70
C ALA A 75 2.28 -3.03 -1.20
N THR A 76 3.33 -2.50 -0.58
CA THR A 76 3.36 -2.16 0.85
C THR A 76 3.58 -0.67 1.04
N LEU A 77 2.71 -0.03 1.82
CA LEU A 77 2.85 1.35 2.30
C LEU A 77 3.24 1.32 3.78
N ARG A 78 4.30 2.06 4.15
CA ARG A 78 4.82 2.09 5.52
C ARG A 78 5.25 3.49 5.95
N THR A 79 5.03 3.86 7.21
CA THR A 79 5.62 5.07 7.79
C THR A 79 7.05 4.87 8.27
N SER A 80 7.86 5.92 8.19
CA SER A 80 9.11 5.99 8.94
C SER A 80 8.80 6.18 10.43
N GLY A 81 9.57 5.54 11.32
CA GLY A 81 9.37 5.63 12.77
C GLY A 81 9.84 6.96 13.38
N THR A 82 10.67 7.71 12.67
CA THR A 82 11.35 8.91 13.19
C THR A 82 11.05 10.20 12.42
N GLU A 83 10.42 10.10 11.25
CA GLU A 83 10.12 11.24 10.37
C GLU A 83 8.74 11.10 9.75
N PRO A 84 8.04 12.20 9.40
CA PRO A 84 6.74 12.15 8.73
C PRO A 84 6.89 11.76 7.25
N LYS A 85 7.34 10.53 6.99
CA LYS A 85 7.60 10.00 5.64
C LYS A 85 6.83 8.71 5.42
N ILE A 86 6.29 8.56 4.22
CA ILE A 86 5.67 7.33 3.72
C ILE A 86 6.65 6.68 2.73
N LYS A 87 7.06 5.46 3.04
CA LYS A 87 7.81 4.57 2.15
C LYS A 87 6.83 3.64 1.46
N TYR A 88 7.12 3.30 0.22
CA TYR A 88 6.39 2.27 -0.50
C TYR A 88 7.37 1.23 -1.05
N TYR A 89 6.92 0.00 -1.14
CA TYR A 89 7.62 -1.11 -1.77
C TYR A 89 6.62 -1.77 -2.71
N THR A 90 7.03 -2.03 -3.95
CA THR A 90 6.22 -2.78 -4.90
C THR A 90 7.09 -3.85 -5.50
N GLU A 91 6.55 -5.05 -5.59
CA GLU A 91 7.21 -6.22 -6.16
C GLU A 91 6.21 -6.96 -7.05
N TYR A 92 6.72 -7.57 -8.11
CA TYR A 92 5.90 -8.35 -9.02
C TYR A 92 6.48 -9.77 -9.10
N CYS A 93 5.76 -10.73 -8.53
CA CYS A 93 6.04 -12.14 -8.72
C CYS A 93 5.29 -12.65 -9.96
N ALA A 94 6.00 -12.81 -11.08
CA ALA A 94 5.43 -13.35 -12.29
C ALA A 94 5.23 -14.87 -12.19
N ALA A 95 4.22 -15.40 -12.91
CA ALA A 95 4.01 -16.83 -13.00
C ALA A 95 5.20 -17.53 -13.68
N PRO A 96 5.53 -18.78 -13.29
CA PRO A 96 6.57 -19.56 -13.94
C PRO A 96 6.38 -19.59 -15.47
N GLY A 97 7.46 -19.36 -16.22
CA GLY A 97 7.43 -19.33 -17.69
C GLY A 97 7.08 -17.97 -18.30
N THR A 98 6.77 -16.94 -17.51
CA THR A 98 6.65 -15.56 -18.01
C THR A 98 8.01 -14.87 -17.98
N SER A 99 8.66 -14.70 -19.13
CA SER A 99 10.02 -14.16 -19.24
C SER A 99 10.12 -12.71 -19.70
N GLU A 100 9.01 -12.07 -20.06
CA GLU A 100 9.00 -10.73 -20.64
C GLU A 100 9.18 -9.65 -19.56
N ALA A 101 10.41 -9.52 -19.05
CA ALA A 101 10.78 -8.60 -17.98
C ALA A 101 10.33 -7.16 -18.25
N ALA A 102 10.40 -6.69 -19.51
CA ALA A 102 9.98 -5.35 -19.89
C ALA A 102 8.46 -5.13 -19.71
N ALA A 103 7.64 -6.13 -20.03
CA ALA A 103 6.20 -6.05 -19.85
C ALA A 103 5.82 -6.09 -18.36
N LEU A 104 6.50 -6.93 -17.58
CA LEU A 104 6.33 -7.01 -16.13
C LEU A 104 6.71 -5.69 -15.45
N GLN A 105 7.84 -5.09 -15.84
CA GLN A 105 8.28 -3.80 -15.31
C GLN A 105 7.27 -2.70 -15.65
N LYS A 106 6.79 -2.64 -16.90
CA LYS A 106 5.79 -1.65 -17.31
C LYS A 106 4.50 -1.77 -16.51
N GLU A 107 4.04 -2.99 -16.24
CA GLU A 107 2.86 -3.22 -15.41
C GLU A 107 3.11 -2.85 -13.94
N LEU A 108 4.28 -3.18 -13.40
CA LEU A 108 4.68 -2.78 -12.05
C LEU A 108 4.72 -1.25 -11.91
N ASP A 109 5.27 -0.53 -12.89
CA ASP A 109 5.33 0.94 -12.91
C ASP A 109 3.92 1.53 -12.97
N ARG A 110 3.03 0.96 -13.79
CA ARG A 110 1.62 1.38 -13.90
C ARG A 110 0.88 1.21 -12.57
N ILE A 111 1.06 0.07 -11.91
CA ILE A 111 0.45 -0.22 -10.62
C ILE A 111 1.04 0.66 -9.53
N THR A 112 2.35 0.91 -9.56
CA THR A 112 3.01 1.81 -8.63
C THR A 112 2.48 3.23 -8.77
N ALA A 113 2.34 3.74 -10.00
CA ALA A 113 1.74 5.06 -10.23
C ALA A 113 0.32 5.14 -9.67
N ALA A 114 -0.54 4.17 -9.99
CA ALA A 114 -1.91 4.11 -9.49
C ALA A 114 -1.97 3.99 -7.96
N LEU A 115 -1.09 3.20 -7.34
CA LEU A 115 -0.98 3.11 -5.88
C LEU A 115 -0.71 4.49 -5.28
N LEU A 116 0.23 5.24 -5.84
CA LEU A 116 0.58 6.56 -5.32
C LEU A 116 -0.57 7.55 -5.53
N ASP A 117 -1.15 7.60 -6.72
CA ASP A 117 -2.19 8.56 -7.06
C ASP A 117 -3.50 8.27 -6.30
N ASP A 118 -3.98 7.03 -6.36
CA ASP A 118 -5.27 6.64 -5.78
C ASP A 118 -5.18 6.58 -4.24
N PHE A 119 -4.10 6.01 -3.69
CA PHE A 119 -4.04 5.68 -2.26
C PHE A 119 -3.37 6.77 -1.43
N LEU A 120 -2.41 7.51 -1.98
CA LEU A 120 -1.78 8.62 -1.25
C LEU A 120 -2.37 9.99 -1.61
N GLU A 121 -3.04 10.14 -2.76
CA GLU A 121 -3.57 11.42 -3.28
C GLU A 121 -2.56 12.56 -3.06
N PRO A 122 -1.35 12.49 -3.67
CA PRO A 122 -0.20 13.30 -3.27
C PRO A 122 -0.47 14.80 -3.38
N GLU A 123 -1.17 15.26 -4.42
CA GLU A 123 -1.54 16.67 -4.59
C GLU A 123 -2.47 17.16 -3.47
N LYS A 124 -3.56 16.42 -3.21
CA LYS A 124 -4.54 16.72 -2.15
C LYS A 124 -3.91 16.72 -0.76
N ASN A 125 -2.93 15.85 -0.54
CA ASN A 125 -2.23 15.73 0.74
C ASN A 125 -0.93 16.54 0.82
N ASN A 126 -0.62 17.35 -0.19
CA ASN A 126 0.61 18.15 -0.29
C ASN A 126 1.89 17.32 -0.01
N LEU A 127 1.93 16.10 -0.57
CA LEU A 127 3.07 15.20 -0.41
C LEU A 127 4.18 15.61 -1.39
N ILE A 128 5.41 15.67 -0.90
CA ILE A 128 6.57 15.98 -1.73
C ILE A 128 7.28 14.68 -2.07
N ARG A 129 7.39 14.37 -3.37
CA ARG A 129 8.18 13.22 -3.84
C ARG A 129 9.65 13.48 -3.53
N ARG A 130 10.27 12.55 -2.81
CA ARG A 130 11.72 12.51 -2.61
C ARG A 130 12.24 11.26 -3.30
N CYS A 131 12.97 11.45 -4.39
CA CYS A 131 13.84 10.43 -4.95
C CYS A 131 15.12 10.42 -4.11
N VAL A 132 15.48 9.25 -3.59
CA VAL A 132 16.78 8.98 -2.97
C VAL A 132 17.32 7.75 -3.67
#